data_AF-A0A7V5ASR0-F1
#
_entry.id   AF-A0A7V5ASR0-F1
#
_cell.length_a   1.000
_cell.length_b   1.000
_cell.length_c   1.000
_cell.angle_alpha   90.00
_cell.angle_beta   90.00
_cell.angle_gamma   90.00
#
_symmetry.space_group_name_H-M   'P 1'
#
loop_
_entity.id
_entity.type
_entity.pdbx_description
1 polymer ?
#
loop_
_entity_poly.entity_id
_entity_poly.type
_entity_poly.pdbx_seq_one_letter_code
_entity_poly.pdbx_strand_id
1 'polypeptide(L)'
;MKAMRVLVTAFVVLVCIPLLADTLFLKSKEKIEGEILEESATEIKIRTKEEVLVVPKSMVDEIEQEIAIVTLNNGKELRGKVIEEDASSITLRLRFGDMKILKDEIEPGGIKKEVVKEKPYVWSVSEVKEYETKKKSTSHLTIDEVEFPPKTENLEQEEIQALHQNVHQLFEKKKYREAIEVLQKILRSSPTDQTAWYNLACAYSLTNDKKKAVEALLLAVKAGFTDFMHMENDSDLDNIRKTPEYEQLMKERDRIQKEAAERTVEQLKKQFGEGYTYAIDEERKLIFATNQSLEVLNQLKERLYRIADALWNDLFTNKPLYYITIVCPSQQDYRKMQPNPNIGGWYNPGTRILIAGSIGGVLDHEFTHALHFADQAGRKGQAHPIWICEGFATLLETSRCAGGHCMPHRVNYRLQTLQAYVRSGRHMPFQQFFSVPQQIYVQRADLCYAQGRYIMMFLWERKLLRKWYDAYTDKESYKKDQTGALAMEKVFGKSLQEIENEWKQWVVSITQNDTRERKVGLGLTVGECEKGIFVVQTDEGSPSDKKLLAGDLISSVNGKKVDSLDDVTSALSGVGKGSQVRFSVLRMIEVKSGNKKQKKEQKMEVTVSV
;
A
#
# COMPACT_ATOMS: atom_id res chain seq x y z
N MET A 1 -50.83 -38.62 -30.19
CA MET A 1 -50.67 -38.04 -28.84
C MET A 1 -49.18 -38.05 -28.47
N LYS A 2 -48.48 -36.93 -28.66
CA LYS A 2 -47.14 -36.68 -28.09
C LYS A 2 -47.26 -35.35 -27.34
N ALA A 3 -47.21 -35.42 -26.00
CA ALA A 3 -47.30 -34.26 -25.13
C ALA A 3 -45.95 -33.54 -25.10
N MET A 4 -45.98 -32.27 -25.50
CA MET A 4 -44.88 -31.33 -25.47
C MET A 4 -44.66 -30.89 -24.01
N ARG A 5 -43.58 -31.33 -23.37
CA ARG A 5 -43.16 -30.81 -22.06
C ARG A 5 -42.47 -29.47 -22.28
N VAL A 6 -43.17 -28.39 -21.96
CA VAL A 6 -42.59 -27.05 -21.81
C VAL A 6 -41.73 -27.06 -20.55
N LEU A 7 -40.42 -26.90 -20.73
CA LEU A 7 -39.48 -26.67 -19.64
C LEU A 7 -39.64 -25.20 -19.21
N VAL A 8 -40.36 -24.95 -18.11
CA VAL A 8 -40.40 -23.62 -17.50
C VAL A 8 -39.12 -23.46 -16.70
N THR A 9 -38.15 -22.77 -17.28
CA THR A 9 -36.94 -22.32 -16.58
C THR A 9 -37.37 -21.23 -15.60
N ALA A 10 -37.51 -21.57 -14.33
CA ALA A 10 -37.74 -20.59 -13.26
C ALA A 10 -36.47 -19.73 -13.13
N PHE A 11 -36.51 -18.52 -13.68
CA PHE A 11 -35.55 -17.47 -13.37
C PHE A 11 -35.80 -17.05 -11.92
N VAL A 12 -34.97 -17.53 -10.98
CA VAL A 12 -34.86 -16.90 -9.66
C VAL A 12 -34.16 -15.56 -9.90
N VAL A 13 -34.97 -14.51 -10.08
CA VAL A 13 -34.48 -13.13 -10.03
C VAL A 13 -34.12 -12.87 -8.57
N LEU A 14 -32.83 -13.00 -8.23
CA LEU A 14 -32.30 -12.42 -7.00
C LEU A 14 -32.42 -10.91 -7.14
N VAL A 15 -33.49 -10.34 -6.59
CA VAL A 15 -33.62 -8.89 -6.46
C VAL A 15 -32.68 -8.46 -5.35
N CYS A 16 -31.42 -8.14 -5.69
CA CYS A 16 -30.56 -7.38 -4.79
C CYS A 16 -31.17 -6.00 -4.60
N ILE A 17 -31.95 -5.82 -3.54
CA ILE A 17 -32.36 -4.49 -3.08
C ILE A 17 -31.08 -3.74 -2.70
N PRO A 18 -30.83 -2.53 -3.24
CA PRO A 18 -29.72 -1.72 -2.77
C PRO A 18 -30.03 -1.31 -1.32
N LEU A 19 -29.40 -1.98 -0.35
CA LEU A 19 -29.40 -1.51 1.03
C LEU A 19 -28.89 -0.07 1.07
N LEU A 20 -29.60 0.82 1.75
CA LEU A 20 -29.09 2.16 2.07
C LEU A 20 -27.76 2.00 2.83
N ALA A 21 -26.77 2.83 2.49
CA ALA A 21 -25.52 2.86 3.22
C ALA A 21 -25.78 3.35 4.66
N ASP A 22 -25.17 2.71 5.64
CA ASP A 22 -25.15 3.20 7.01
C ASP A 22 -24.32 4.48 7.07
N THR A 23 -24.66 5.39 7.98
CA THR A 23 -23.92 6.64 8.19
C THR A 23 -23.48 6.77 9.65
N LEU A 24 -22.18 6.90 9.88
CA LEU A 24 -21.61 7.32 11.16
C LEU A 24 -21.44 8.83 11.17
N PHE A 25 -22.06 9.52 12.13
CA PHE A 25 -21.84 10.93 12.41
C PHE A 25 -20.79 11.04 13.51
N LEU A 26 -19.65 11.65 13.21
CA LEU A 26 -18.56 11.82 14.17
C LEU A 26 -18.76 13.09 15.00
N LYS A 27 -18.20 13.10 16.22
CA LYS A 27 -18.18 14.30 17.09
C LYS A 27 -17.42 15.47 16.48
N SER A 28 -16.51 15.19 15.56
CA SER A 28 -15.82 16.18 14.73
C SER A 28 -16.72 16.83 13.66
N LYS A 29 -17.99 16.41 13.56
CA LYS A 29 -18.99 16.77 12.54
C LYS A 29 -18.77 16.15 11.16
N GLU A 30 -17.75 15.31 11.02
CA GLU A 30 -17.51 14.50 9.82
C GLU A 30 -18.51 13.34 9.74
N LYS A 31 -18.71 12.78 8.53
CA LYS A 31 -19.60 11.62 8.31
C LYS A 31 -18.86 10.51 7.57
N ILE A 32 -19.13 9.27 7.92
CA ILE A 32 -18.64 8.07 7.22
C ILE A 32 -19.84 7.29 6.70
N GLU A 33 -19.92 7.11 5.38
CA GLU A 33 -20.97 6.33 4.72
C GLU A 33 -20.43 4.97 4.27
N GLY A 34 -21.12 3.88 4.62
CA GLY A 34 -20.68 2.54 4.27
C GLY A 34 -21.57 1.42 4.82
N GLU A 35 -21.12 0.19 4.72
CA GLU A 35 -21.76 -0.97 5.35
C GLU A 35 -21.06 -1.26 6.68
N ILE A 36 -21.77 -1.13 7.81
CA ILE A 36 -21.25 -1.57 9.11
C ILE A 36 -21.14 -3.10 9.09
N LEU A 37 -19.89 -3.56 9.18
CA LEU A 37 -19.54 -4.97 9.17
C LEU A 37 -19.66 -5.57 10.56
N GLU A 38 -19.21 -4.84 11.57
CA GLU A 38 -19.09 -5.31 12.95
C GLU A 38 -19.15 -4.12 13.91
N GLU A 39 -19.69 -4.35 15.10
CA GLU A 39 -19.73 -3.37 16.19
C GLU A 39 -19.25 -4.07 17.48
N SER A 40 -18.17 -3.58 18.08
CA SER A 40 -17.63 -4.09 19.34
C SER A 40 -18.01 -3.18 20.51
N ALA A 41 -17.57 -3.48 21.74
CA ALA A 41 -17.86 -2.64 22.91
C ALA A 41 -17.42 -1.18 22.73
N THR A 42 -16.34 -0.97 22.00
CA THR A 42 -15.62 0.30 21.93
C THR A 42 -15.34 0.77 20.51
N GLU A 43 -15.68 -0.02 19.49
CA GLU A 43 -15.34 0.27 18.09
C GLU A 43 -16.47 -0.11 17.12
N ILE A 44 -16.42 0.47 15.91
CA ILE A 44 -17.29 0.14 14.78
C ILE A 44 -16.41 -0.14 13.56
N LYS A 45 -16.57 -1.30 12.94
CA LYS A 45 -15.94 -1.67 11.67
C LYS A 45 -16.92 -1.39 10.53
N ILE A 46 -16.54 -0.52 9.61
CA ILE A 46 -17.38 -0.07 8.49
C ILE A 46 -16.64 -0.21 7.15
N ARG A 47 -17.28 -0.80 6.16
CA ARG A 47 -16.79 -0.91 4.79
C ARG A 47 -17.33 0.25 3.96
N THR A 48 -16.45 1.15 3.56
CA THR A 48 -16.79 2.21 2.62
C THR A 48 -16.69 1.67 1.19
N LYS A 49 -16.89 2.53 0.19
CA LYS A 49 -16.68 2.17 -1.22
C LYS A 49 -15.23 1.83 -1.55
N GLU A 50 -14.27 2.29 -0.75
CA GLU A 50 -12.85 2.28 -1.10
C GLU A 50 -12.01 1.48 -0.11
N GLU A 51 -12.49 1.27 1.12
CA GLU A 51 -11.70 0.67 2.18
C GLU A 51 -12.56 0.08 3.30
N VAL A 52 -11.89 -0.56 4.26
CA VAL A 52 -12.47 -0.95 5.54
C VAL A 52 -11.87 -0.08 6.64
N LEU A 53 -12.73 0.62 7.39
CA LEU A 53 -12.37 1.44 8.54
C LEU A 53 -12.74 0.74 9.85
N VAL A 54 -11.92 0.90 10.88
CA VAL A 54 -12.25 0.57 12.27
C VAL A 54 -12.14 1.86 13.08
N VAL A 55 -13.29 2.33 13.57
CA VAL A 55 -13.46 3.65 14.17
C VAL A 55 -13.83 3.48 15.65
N PRO A 56 -13.13 4.15 16.58
CA PRO A 56 -13.54 4.16 17.98
C PRO A 56 -14.92 4.78 18.18
N LYS A 57 -15.79 4.11 18.94
CA LYS A 57 -17.11 4.64 19.35
C LYS A 57 -17.01 5.96 20.11
N SER A 58 -15.90 6.20 20.78
CA SER A 58 -15.60 7.47 21.45
C SER A 58 -15.58 8.66 20.47
N MET A 59 -15.30 8.42 19.19
CA MET A 59 -15.32 9.43 18.11
C MET A 59 -16.70 9.61 17.46
N VAL A 60 -17.60 8.64 17.63
CA VAL A 60 -18.93 8.63 17.01
C VAL A 60 -19.94 9.34 17.92
N ASP A 61 -20.74 10.24 17.35
CA ASP A 61 -21.84 10.93 18.03
C ASP A 61 -23.17 10.19 17.81
N GLU A 62 -23.45 9.82 16.56
CA GLU A 62 -24.71 9.19 16.14
C GLU A 62 -24.47 8.21 14.99
N ILE A 63 -25.27 7.14 14.93
CA ILE A 63 -25.30 6.13 13.88
C ILE A 63 -26.68 6.18 13.24
N GLU A 64 -26.74 6.37 11.92
CA GLU A 64 -27.95 6.29 11.11
C GLU A 64 -27.92 4.99 10.30
N GLN A 65 -28.89 4.10 10.51
CA GLN A 65 -28.99 2.82 9.79
C GLN A 65 -30.44 2.51 9.43
N GLU A 66 -30.62 1.85 8.28
CA GLU A 66 -31.88 1.17 7.99
C GLU A 66 -31.89 -0.20 8.67
N ILE A 67 -32.95 -0.46 9.43
CA ILE A 67 -33.14 -1.69 10.18
C ILE A 67 -34.52 -2.27 9.88
N ALA A 68 -34.66 -3.58 10.07
CA ALA A 68 -35.95 -4.24 10.11
C ALA A 68 -36.36 -4.53 11.56
N ILE A 69 -37.63 -4.26 11.85
CA ILE A 69 -38.36 -4.75 13.01
C ILE A 69 -39.19 -5.94 12.51
N VAL A 70 -38.88 -7.13 13.04
CA VAL A 70 -39.53 -8.39 12.70
C VAL A 70 -40.33 -8.88 13.90
N THR A 71 -41.65 -8.96 13.76
CA THR A 71 -42.60 -9.46 14.75
C THR A 71 -42.85 -10.94 14.49
N LEU A 72 -42.41 -11.79 15.42
CA LEU A 72 -42.62 -13.24 15.39
C LEU A 72 -44.05 -13.59 15.81
N ASN A 73 -44.56 -14.76 15.40
CA ASN A 73 -45.91 -15.27 15.72
C ASN A 73 -46.24 -15.34 17.22
N ASN A 74 -45.24 -15.28 18.10
CA ASN A 74 -45.40 -15.23 19.54
C ASN A 74 -45.45 -13.79 20.10
N GLY A 75 -45.57 -12.78 19.22
CA GLY A 75 -45.57 -11.36 19.55
C GLY A 75 -44.19 -10.77 19.89
N LYS A 76 -43.10 -11.54 19.81
CA LYS A 76 -41.75 -11.04 20.07
C LYS A 76 -41.24 -10.23 18.89
N GLU A 77 -40.82 -8.99 19.15
CA GLU A 77 -40.16 -8.15 18.16
C GLU A 77 -38.63 -8.32 18.20
N LEU A 78 -38.05 -8.41 17.01
CA LEU A 78 -36.62 -8.50 16.77
C LEU A 78 -36.19 -7.35 15.89
N ARG A 79 -35.12 -6.68 16.27
CA ARG A 79 -34.67 -5.46 15.62
C ARG A 79 -33.22 -5.62 15.17
N GLY A 80 -32.98 -5.48 13.88
CA GLY A 80 -31.63 -5.64 13.31
C GLY A 80 -31.54 -5.24 11.85
N LYS A 81 -30.32 -5.14 11.34
CA LYS A 81 -30.07 -4.82 9.94
C LYS A 81 -30.37 -6.03 9.07
N VAL A 82 -31.07 -5.85 7.95
CA VAL A 82 -31.31 -6.97 7.02
C VAL A 82 -30.02 -7.27 6.26
N ILE A 83 -29.51 -8.49 6.41
CA ILE A 83 -28.33 -8.97 5.67
C ILE A 83 -28.75 -9.68 4.39
N GLU A 84 -29.78 -10.51 4.49
CA GLU A 84 -30.32 -11.28 3.37
C GLU A 84 -31.83 -11.49 3.58
N GLU A 85 -32.60 -11.44 2.51
CA GLU A 85 -34.03 -11.69 2.53
C GLU A 85 -34.42 -12.48 1.27
N ASP A 86 -34.95 -13.69 1.45
CA ASP A 86 -35.45 -14.54 0.37
C ASP A 86 -36.92 -14.93 0.62
N ALA A 87 -37.49 -15.73 -0.30
CA ALA A 87 -38.88 -16.15 -0.21
C ALA A 87 -39.20 -17.01 1.03
N SER A 88 -38.20 -17.64 1.62
CA SER A 88 -38.32 -18.59 2.73
C SER A 88 -37.83 -18.06 4.07
N SER A 89 -36.98 -17.03 4.08
CA SER A 89 -36.31 -16.55 5.30
C SER A 89 -35.84 -15.11 5.21
N ILE A 90 -35.57 -14.52 6.38
CA ILE A 90 -34.87 -13.24 6.54
C ILE A 90 -33.72 -13.42 7.54
N THR A 91 -32.54 -12.92 7.19
CA THR A 91 -31.37 -12.90 8.08
C THR A 91 -31.19 -11.47 8.59
N LEU A 92 -31.33 -11.29 9.91
CA LEU A 92 -31.07 -10.03 10.59
C LEU A 92 -29.70 -10.07 11.26
N ARG A 93 -28.87 -9.06 11.03
CA ARG A 93 -27.74 -8.75 11.89
C ARG A 93 -28.25 -8.05 13.13
N LEU A 94 -28.32 -8.82 14.20
CA LEU A 94 -28.59 -8.34 15.55
C LEU A 94 -27.27 -7.91 16.20
N ARG A 95 -27.37 -7.26 17.36
CA ARG A 95 -26.20 -6.80 18.14
C ARG A 95 -25.24 -7.93 18.55
N PHE A 96 -25.74 -9.16 18.64
CA PHE A 96 -24.98 -10.34 19.10
C PHE A 96 -24.72 -11.37 17.99
N GLY A 97 -24.92 -10.98 16.73
CA GLY A 97 -24.69 -11.84 15.57
C GLY A 97 -25.85 -11.87 14.59
N ASP A 98 -25.63 -12.61 13.52
CA ASP A 98 -26.62 -12.78 12.46
C ASP A 98 -27.60 -13.89 12.85
N MET A 99 -28.89 -13.60 12.77
CA MET A 99 -29.96 -14.55 13.07
C MET A 99 -30.84 -14.73 11.85
N LYS A 100 -30.93 -15.98 11.39
CA LYS A 100 -31.83 -16.39 10.32
C LYS A 100 -33.18 -16.76 10.91
N ILE A 101 -34.24 -16.13 10.39
CA ILE A 101 -35.63 -16.32 10.81
C ILE A 101 -36.40 -16.83 9.59
N LEU A 102 -37.15 -17.91 9.74
CA LEU A 102 -37.98 -18.44 8.66
C LEU A 102 -39.26 -17.61 8.51
N LYS A 103 -39.75 -17.41 7.29
CA LYS A 103 -40.91 -16.55 7.01
C LYS A 103 -42.21 -17.05 7.64
N ASP A 104 -42.32 -18.34 7.92
CA ASP A 104 -43.45 -18.97 8.60
C ASP A 104 -43.47 -18.73 10.12
N GLU A 105 -42.34 -18.33 10.72
CA GLU A 105 -42.23 -17.92 12.13
C GLU A 105 -42.63 -16.45 12.35
N ILE A 106 -42.85 -15.68 11.28
CA ILE A 106 -43.13 -14.25 11.29
C ILE A 106 -44.62 -14.01 11.08
N GLU A 107 -45.19 -13.07 11.85
CA GLU A 107 -46.59 -12.69 11.68
C GLU A 107 -46.85 -12.15 10.26
N PRO A 108 -48.04 -12.37 9.67
CA PRO A 108 -48.39 -11.78 8.39
C PRO A 108 -48.26 -10.25 8.40
N GLY A 109 -47.31 -9.72 7.61
CA GLY A 109 -47.00 -8.27 7.61
C GLY A 109 -46.08 -7.81 8.76
N GLY A 110 -45.58 -8.73 9.58
CA GLY A 110 -44.70 -8.47 10.73
C GLY A 110 -43.26 -8.11 10.36
N ILE A 111 -42.99 -7.52 9.18
CA ILE A 111 -41.68 -7.00 8.81
C ILE A 111 -41.84 -5.53 8.46
N LYS A 112 -41.25 -4.66 9.28
CA LYS A 112 -41.27 -3.21 9.09
C LYS A 112 -39.84 -2.69 8.97
N LYS A 113 -39.54 -1.93 7.92
CA LYS A 113 -38.22 -1.30 7.73
C LYS A 113 -38.29 0.17 8.15
N GLU A 114 -37.33 0.60 8.95
CA GLU A 114 -37.25 1.98 9.47
C GLU A 114 -35.79 2.45 9.47
N VAL A 115 -35.59 3.75 9.22
CA VAL A 115 -34.28 4.41 9.38
C VAL A 115 -34.21 4.95 10.80
N VAL A 116 -33.22 4.51 11.57
CA VAL A 116 -33.05 4.95 12.95
C VAL A 116 -31.72 5.65 13.15
N LYS A 117 -31.75 6.67 14.01
CA LYS A 117 -30.60 7.43 14.50
C LYS A 117 -30.39 7.17 15.97
N GLU A 118 -29.25 6.60 16.34
CA GLU A 118 -28.94 6.20 17.71
C GLU A 118 -27.51 6.57 18.10
N LYS A 119 -27.27 6.84 19.39
CA LYS A 119 -25.91 6.98 19.91
C LYS A 119 -25.20 5.62 19.94
N PRO A 120 -23.87 5.57 19.71
CA PRO A 120 -23.10 4.34 19.84
C PRO A 120 -23.20 3.82 21.29
N TYR A 121 -23.65 2.57 21.43
CA TYR A 121 -23.85 1.94 22.73
C TYR A 121 -22.52 1.34 23.24
N VAL A 122 -22.08 1.69 24.45
CA VAL A 122 -20.83 1.17 25.07
C VAL A 122 -21.21 0.13 26.13
N TRP A 123 -20.74 -1.11 26.02
CA TRP A 123 -21.12 -2.23 26.91
C TRP A 123 -19.94 -2.83 27.69
N SER A 124 -20.23 -3.57 28.78
CA SER A 124 -19.23 -4.25 29.61
C SER A 124 -18.79 -5.59 29.01
N VAL A 125 -17.49 -5.90 29.13
CA VAL A 125 -16.71 -6.97 28.46
C VAL A 125 -17.16 -8.43 28.78
N SER A 126 -18.18 -8.63 29.63
CA SER A 126 -18.56 -9.94 30.17
C SER A 126 -19.41 -10.85 29.26
N GLU A 127 -19.78 -10.43 28.05
CA GLU A 127 -20.83 -11.10 27.23
C GLU A 127 -20.33 -11.75 25.92
N VAL A 128 -19.03 -11.74 25.64
CA VAL A 128 -18.48 -12.19 24.34
C VAL A 128 -17.89 -13.60 24.44
N LYS A 129 -18.68 -14.64 24.18
CA LYS A 129 -18.13 -15.97 23.87
C LYS A 129 -18.84 -16.64 22.69
N GLU A 130 -17.97 -17.16 21.82
CA GLU A 130 -18.17 -18.22 20.80
C GLU A 130 -19.08 -17.94 19.61
N TYR A 131 -18.46 -17.76 18.43
CA TYR A 131 -19.05 -18.17 17.16
C TYR A 131 -17.97 -18.67 16.20
N GLU A 132 -17.98 -19.97 15.90
CA GLU A 132 -17.28 -20.59 14.78
C GLU A 132 -18.29 -21.02 13.71
N THR A 133 -18.02 -20.65 12.45
CA THR A 133 -18.82 -21.02 11.29
C THR A 133 -18.29 -22.30 10.61
N LYS A 134 -19.18 -23.25 10.32
CA LYS A 134 -18.89 -24.47 9.55
C LYS A 134 -18.60 -24.16 8.08
N LYS A 135 -17.47 -24.65 7.56
CA LYS A 135 -17.12 -24.63 6.12
C LYS A 135 -17.32 -26.00 5.45
N LYS A 136 -17.64 -25.96 4.16
CA LYS A 136 -17.88 -27.12 3.27
C LYS A 136 -16.57 -27.84 2.93
N SER A 137 -16.63 -29.17 2.98
CA SER A 137 -15.56 -30.11 2.63
C SER A 137 -15.16 -30.02 1.16
N THR A 138 -13.85 -29.95 0.92
CA THR A 138 -13.18 -30.16 -0.37
C THR A 138 -12.32 -31.43 -0.31
N SER A 139 -11.98 -32.02 -1.46
CA SER A 139 -11.28 -33.31 -1.56
C SER A 139 -9.76 -33.26 -1.33
N HIS A 140 -9.21 -32.11 -0.97
CA HIS A 140 -7.77 -31.86 -0.77
C HIS A 140 -7.56 -31.02 0.48
N LEU A 141 -6.42 -31.22 1.16
CA LEU A 141 -6.06 -30.56 2.42
C LEU A 141 -5.93 -29.03 2.22
N THR A 142 -6.72 -28.26 2.96
CA THR A 142 -6.76 -26.79 2.91
C THR A 142 -6.15 -26.17 4.18
N ILE A 143 -5.85 -24.86 4.14
CA ILE A 143 -5.35 -24.11 5.30
C ILE A 143 -6.32 -24.13 6.49
N ASP A 144 -7.63 -24.21 6.22
CA ASP A 144 -8.66 -24.27 7.24
C ASP A 144 -8.65 -25.62 7.97
N GLU A 145 -8.26 -26.71 7.29
CA GLU A 145 -8.29 -28.08 7.79
C GLU A 145 -7.03 -28.51 8.57
N VAL A 146 -5.90 -27.82 8.42
CA VAL A 146 -4.67 -28.15 9.17
C VAL A 146 -4.73 -27.61 10.60
N GLU A 147 -4.36 -28.42 11.59
CA GLU A 147 -4.33 -28.02 13.00
C GLU A 147 -2.89 -27.99 13.53
N PHE A 148 -2.61 -27.03 14.42
CA PHE A 148 -1.31 -26.98 15.08
C PHE A 148 -1.18 -28.17 16.03
N PRO A 149 -0.02 -28.84 16.08
CA PRO A 149 0.23 -29.86 17.08
C PRO A 149 0.21 -29.25 18.49
N PRO A 150 -0.16 -30.01 19.52
CA PRO A 150 -0.13 -29.52 20.89
C PRO A 150 1.30 -29.17 21.30
N LYS A 151 1.44 -28.12 22.11
CA LYS A 151 2.72 -27.76 22.74
C LYS A 151 3.11 -28.86 23.74
N THR A 152 4.30 -29.43 23.59
CA THR A 152 4.81 -30.53 24.44
C THR A 152 6.13 -30.20 25.15
N GLU A 153 6.81 -29.12 24.75
CA GLU A 153 8.05 -28.65 25.37
C GLU A 153 7.91 -27.19 25.82
N ASN A 154 8.78 -26.73 26.71
CA ASN A 154 8.87 -25.33 27.16
C ASN A 154 10.34 -24.89 27.09
N LEU A 155 10.76 -24.39 25.94
CA LEU A 155 12.08 -23.78 25.74
C LEU A 155 11.98 -22.27 25.96
N GLU A 156 13.06 -21.69 26.46
CA GLU A 156 13.18 -20.24 26.60
C GLU A 156 13.33 -19.56 25.24
N GLN A 157 12.96 -18.27 25.14
CA GLN A 157 13.01 -17.54 23.87
C GLN A 157 14.43 -17.45 23.29
N GLU A 158 15.44 -17.28 24.14
CA GLU A 158 16.84 -17.25 23.72
C GLU A 158 17.28 -18.61 23.13
N GLU A 159 16.81 -19.72 23.71
CA GLU A 159 17.08 -21.05 23.19
C GLU A 159 16.42 -21.26 21.83
N ILE A 160 15.16 -20.84 21.67
CA ILE A 160 14.45 -20.89 20.39
C ILE A 160 15.20 -20.07 19.33
N GLN A 161 15.69 -18.88 19.67
CA GLN A 161 16.46 -18.04 18.76
C GLN A 161 17.79 -18.68 18.35
N ALA A 162 18.52 -19.29 19.29
CA ALA A 162 19.74 -20.03 19.01
C ALA A 162 19.49 -21.25 18.10
N LEU A 163 18.36 -21.95 18.29
CA LEU A 163 17.95 -23.05 17.42
C LEU A 163 17.65 -22.56 16.00
N HIS A 164 16.98 -21.42 15.82
CA HIS A 164 16.77 -20.81 14.49
C HIS A 164 18.10 -20.48 13.80
N GLN A 165 19.08 -19.93 14.54
CA GLN A 165 20.43 -19.68 13.99
C GLN A 165 21.12 -20.98 13.56
N ASN A 166 20.99 -22.04 14.36
CA ASN A 166 21.51 -23.36 14.00
C ASN A 166 20.86 -23.91 12.73
N VAL A 167 19.53 -23.79 12.59
CA VAL A 167 18.82 -24.18 11.36
C VAL A 167 19.42 -23.47 10.14
N HIS A 168 19.66 -22.17 10.22
CA HIS A 168 20.27 -21.42 9.12
C HIS A 168 21.63 -22.03 8.69
N GLN A 169 22.51 -22.32 9.66
CA GLN A 169 23.81 -22.96 9.38
C GLN A 169 23.66 -24.37 8.80
N LEU A 170 22.65 -25.13 9.21
CA LEU A 170 22.37 -26.47 8.67
C LEU A 170 21.89 -26.38 7.21
N PHE A 171 21.07 -25.38 6.87
CA PHE A 171 20.64 -25.10 5.50
C PHE A 171 21.82 -24.74 4.60
N GLU A 172 22.73 -23.86 5.05
CA GLU A 172 23.97 -23.52 4.31
C GLU A 172 24.83 -24.76 4.03
N LYS A 173 24.90 -25.69 5.00
CA LYS A 173 25.62 -26.97 4.88
C LYS A 173 24.82 -28.06 4.16
N LYS A 174 23.60 -27.76 3.70
CA LYS A 174 22.66 -28.70 3.06
C LYS A 174 22.30 -29.93 3.91
N LYS A 175 22.37 -29.80 5.24
CA LYS A 175 22.05 -30.84 6.23
C LYS A 175 20.55 -30.83 6.59
N TYR A 176 19.69 -31.04 5.60
CA TYR A 176 18.24 -30.84 5.74
C TYR A 176 17.57 -31.79 6.74
N ARG A 177 18.05 -33.04 6.86
CA ARG A 177 17.50 -34.00 7.83
C ARG A 177 17.78 -33.58 9.28
N GLU A 178 18.99 -33.11 9.57
CA GLU A 178 19.34 -32.55 10.88
C GLU A 178 18.51 -31.28 11.15
N ALA A 179 18.32 -30.43 10.12
CA ALA A 179 17.48 -29.24 10.25
C ALA A 179 16.02 -29.57 10.59
N ILE A 180 15.45 -30.63 10.00
CA ILE A 180 14.09 -31.11 10.32
C ILE A 180 13.96 -31.43 11.82
N GLU A 181 14.94 -32.13 12.41
CA GLU A 181 14.90 -32.49 13.83
C GLU A 181 14.93 -31.24 14.74
N VAL A 182 15.77 -30.26 14.40
CA VAL A 182 15.86 -28.98 15.13
C VAL A 182 14.56 -28.18 14.99
N LEU A 183 14.00 -28.10 13.79
CA LEU A 183 12.75 -27.39 13.51
C LEU A 183 11.57 -28.02 14.25
N GLN A 184 11.47 -29.34 14.25
CA GLN A 184 10.45 -30.05 15.04
C GLN A 184 10.60 -29.78 16.53
N LYS A 185 11.84 -29.64 17.04
CA LYS A 185 12.08 -29.25 18.44
C LYS A 185 11.55 -27.85 18.73
N ILE A 186 11.83 -26.87 17.85
CA ILE A 186 11.26 -25.52 17.97
C ILE A 186 9.73 -25.60 18.03
N LEU A 187 9.10 -26.35 17.12
CA LEU A 187 7.65 -26.45 16.99
C LEU A 187 6.96 -27.20 18.15
N ARG A 188 7.65 -28.12 18.83
CA ARG A 188 7.15 -28.72 20.07
C ARG A 188 7.07 -27.71 21.23
N SER A 189 7.89 -26.65 21.19
CA SER A 189 7.86 -25.55 22.16
C SER A 189 6.98 -24.36 21.71
N SER A 190 6.99 -24.05 20.43
CA SER A 190 6.25 -22.95 19.80
C SER A 190 5.49 -23.45 18.57
N PRO A 191 4.33 -24.09 18.74
CA PRO A 191 3.56 -24.66 17.62
C PRO A 191 3.05 -23.62 16.62
N THR A 192 3.10 -22.33 16.95
CA THR A 192 2.67 -21.22 16.08
C THR A 192 3.87 -20.44 15.51
N ASP A 193 5.10 -20.98 15.59
CA ASP A 193 6.28 -20.36 15.00
C ASP A 193 6.23 -20.46 13.46
N GLN A 194 5.84 -19.36 12.82
CA GLN A 194 5.66 -19.28 11.38
C GLN A 194 6.96 -19.53 10.59
N THR A 195 8.11 -19.11 11.14
CA THR A 195 9.43 -19.25 10.50
C THR A 195 9.88 -20.71 10.56
N ALA A 196 9.66 -21.38 11.69
CA ALA A 196 9.98 -22.78 11.85
C ALA A 196 9.12 -23.66 10.93
N TRP A 197 7.82 -23.40 10.83
CA TRP A 197 6.96 -24.12 9.88
C TRP A 197 7.38 -23.91 8.42
N TYR A 198 7.71 -22.68 8.03
CA TYR A 198 8.14 -22.39 6.66
C TYR A 198 9.46 -23.12 6.33
N ASN A 199 10.46 -23.00 7.19
CA ASN A 199 11.74 -23.70 7.00
C ASN A 199 11.56 -25.23 7.03
N LEU A 200 10.60 -25.74 7.80
CA LEU A 200 10.27 -27.16 7.82
C LEU A 200 9.66 -27.62 6.49
N ALA A 201 8.80 -26.79 5.89
CA ALA A 201 8.28 -27.01 4.55
C ALA A 201 9.41 -27.08 3.51
N CYS A 202 10.35 -26.14 3.56
CA CYS A 202 11.54 -26.11 2.69
C CYS A 202 12.38 -27.38 2.88
N ALA A 203 12.70 -27.76 4.11
CA ALA A 203 13.51 -28.95 4.39
C ALA A 203 12.82 -30.25 3.94
N TYR A 204 11.50 -30.39 4.13
CA TYR A 204 10.75 -31.54 3.62
C TYR A 204 10.68 -31.54 2.10
N SER A 205 10.52 -30.38 1.46
CA SER A 205 10.50 -30.27 0.01
C SER A 205 11.85 -30.66 -0.59
N LEU A 206 12.97 -30.18 -0.04
CA LEU A 206 14.33 -30.53 -0.46
C LEU A 206 14.69 -32.00 -0.22
N THR A 207 14.07 -32.65 0.77
CA THR A 207 14.20 -34.09 1.02
C THR A 207 13.14 -34.93 0.29
N ASN A 208 12.33 -34.30 -0.57
CA ASN A 208 11.29 -34.89 -1.41
C ASN A 208 10.12 -35.55 -0.65
N ASP A 209 9.91 -35.20 0.63
CA ASP A 209 8.71 -35.57 1.39
C ASP A 209 7.59 -34.56 1.12
N LYS A 210 7.03 -34.64 -0.09
CA LYS A 210 6.08 -33.63 -0.62
C LYS A 210 4.83 -33.47 0.25
N LYS A 211 4.33 -34.56 0.84
CA LYS A 211 3.12 -34.53 1.66
C LYS A 211 3.34 -33.68 2.91
N LYS A 212 4.42 -33.94 3.66
CA LYS A 212 4.75 -33.16 4.85
C LYS A 212 5.18 -31.73 4.52
N ALA A 213 5.85 -31.54 3.38
CA ALA A 213 6.24 -30.21 2.92
C ALA A 213 5.02 -29.30 2.70
N VAL A 214 3.99 -29.80 2.03
CA VAL A 214 2.73 -29.06 1.83
C VAL A 214 2.03 -28.79 3.16
N GLU A 215 1.90 -29.80 4.02
CA GLU A 215 1.25 -29.65 5.33
C GLU A 215 1.96 -28.60 6.20
N ALA A 216 3.29 -28.66 6.26
CA ALA A 216 4.11 -27.66 6.96
C ALA A 216 3.97 -26.27 6.34
N LEU A 217 3.84 -26.15 5.01
CA LEU A 217 3.63 -24.86 4.35
C LEU A 217 2.27 -24.27 4.72
N LEU A 218 1.19 -25.08 4.69
CA LEU A 218 -0.13 -24.63 5.11
C LEU A 218 -0.14 -24.16 6.58
N LEU A 219 0.55 -24.89 7.47
CA LEU A 219 0.72 -24.49 8.87
C LEU A 219 1.54 -23.21 9.02
N ALA A 220 2.56 -22.98 8.19
CA ALA A 220 3.32 -21.73 8.16
C ALA A 220 2.40 -20.54 7.84
N VAL A 221 1.56 -20.68 6.81
CA VAL A 221 0.61 -19.63 6.42
C VAL A 221 -0.45 -19.41 7.49
N LYS A 222 -0.97 -20.49 8.10
CA LYS A 222 -1.91 -20.40 9.22
C LYS A 222 -1.30 -19.64 10.40
N ALA A 223 -0.02 -19.90 10.68
CA ALA A 223 0.77 -19.23 11.72
C ALA A 223 1.09 -17.75 11.41
N GLY A 224 0.85 -17.29 10.19
CA GLY A 224 1.02 -15.88 9.80
C GLY A 224 2.03 -15.63 8.68
N PHE A 225 2.70 -16.68 8.16
CA PHE A 225 3.67 -16.52 7.08
C PHE A 225 2.93 -16.23 5.75
N THR A 226 2.74 -14.95 5.42
CA THR A 226 2.01 -14.51 4.21
C THR A 226 2.91 -13.85 3.16
N ASP A 227 4.21 -14.15 3.18
CA ASP A 227 5.13 -13.78 2.11
C ASP A 227 5.02 -14.75 0.92
N PHE A 228 3.89 -14.66 0.21
CA PHE A 228 3.62 -15.48 -0.96
C PHE A 228 4.63 -15.25 -2.09
N MET A 229 5.31 -14.10 -2.12
CA MET A 229 6.37 -13.84 -3.08
C MET A 229 7.62 -14.62 -2.77
N HIS A 230 8.02 -14.65 -1.50
CA HIS A 230 9.09 -15.54 -1.07
C HIS A 230 8.75 -17.00 -1.40
N MET A 231 7.53 -17.46 -1.08
CA MET A 231 7.07 -18.82 -1.47
C MET A 231 7.16 -19.09 -2.98
N GLU A 232 6.77 -18.13 -3.81
CA GLU A 232 6.79 -18.26 -5.28
C GLU A 232 8.21 -18.25 -5.84
N ASN A 233 9.20 -17.78 -5.10
CA ASN A 233 10.57 -17.60 -5.58
C ASN A 233 11.59 -18.52 -4.93
N ASP A 234 11.24 -19.08 -3.79
CA ASP A 234 12.09 -20.01 -3.05
C ASP A 234 12.21 -21.33 -3.82
N SER A 235 13.43 -21.63 -4.28
CA SER A 235 13.73 -22.88 -4.99
C SER A 235 13.58 -24.09 -4.10
N ASP A 236 13.65 -23.93 -2.78
CA ASP A 236 13.52 -25.03 -1.84
C ASP A 236 12.13 -25.66 -1.93
N LEU A 237 11.12 -24.91 -2.37
CA LEU A 237 9.75 -25.37 -2.56
C LEU A 237 9.47 -25.96 -3.96
N ASP A 238 10.46 -26.05 -4.86
CA ASP A 238 10.25 -26.50 -6.25
C ASP A 238 9.58 -27.87 -6.36
N ASN A 239 9.86 -28.79 -5.42
CA ASN A 239 9.32 -30.15 -5.42
C ASN A 239 7.81 -30.21 -5.12
N ILE A 240 7.23 -29.16 -4.51
CA ILE A 240 5.81 -29.08 -4.15
C ILE A 240 4.99 -28.11 -5.00
N ARG A 241 5.59 -27.30 -5.88
CA ARG A 241 4.88 -26.27 -6.67
C ARG A 241 3.71 -26.79 -7.51
N LYS A 242 3.77 -28.06 -7.93
CA LYS A 242 2.77 -28.71 -8.78
C LYS A 242 1.77 -29.55 -7.98
N THR A 243 1.81 -29.51 -6.65
CA THR A 243 0.81 -30.20 -5.85
C THR A 243 -0.51 -29.41 -5.87
N PRO A 244 -1.67 -30.08 -5.89
CA PRO A 244 -2.97 -29.42 -5.87
C PRO A 244 -3.13 -28.44 -4.70
N GLU A 245 -2.57 -28.78 -3.54
CA GLU A 245 -2.64 -27.99 -2.32
C GLU A 245 -1.81 -26.70 -2.43
N TYR A 246 -0.62 -26.74 -3.04
CA TYR A 246 0.17 -25.53 -3.28
C TYR A 246 -0.56 -24.61 -4.26
N GLU A 247 -1.07 -25.15 -5.37
CA GLU A 247 -1.83 -24.35 -6.34
C GLU A 247 -3.09 -23.72 -5.72
N GLN A 248 -3.79 -24.45 -4.84
CA GLN A 248 -4.94 -23.93 -4.12
C GLN A 248 -4.53 -22.83 -3.13
N LEU A 249 -3.47 -23.03 -2.35
CA LEU A 249 -2.92 -22.02 -1.45
C LEU A 249 -2.61 -20.71 -2.20
N MET A 250 -2.01 -20.81 -3.38
CA MET A 250 -1.67 -19.66 -4.21
C MET A 250 -2.89 -18.96 -4.82
N LYS A 251 -3.99 -19.69 -5.08
CA LYS A 251 -5.29 -19.12 -5.50
C LYS A 251 -5.97 -18.38 -4.36
N GLU A 252 -5.76 -18.82 -3.11
CA GLU A 252 -6.35 -18.20 -1.91
C GLU A 252 -5.53 -17.04 -1.34
N ARG A 253 -4.36 -16.74 -1.93
CA ARG A 253 -3.45 -15.67 -1.51
C ARG A 253 -4.15 -14.36 -1.14
N ASP A 254 -5.03 -13.82 -1.99
CA ASP A 254 -5.65 -12.53 -1.73
C ASP A 254 -6.58 -12.57 -0.51
N ARG A 255 -7.33 -13.67 -0.34
CA ARG A 255 -8.16 -13.91 0.85
C ARG A 255 -7.28 -13.97 2.10
N ILE A 256 -6.22 -14.77 2.06
CA ILE A 256 -5.32 -14.99 3.19
C ILE A 256 -4.58 -13.71 3.58
N GLN A 257 -4.15 -12.92 2.60
CA GLN A 257 -3.50 -11.63 2.85
C GLN A 257 -4.44 -10.61 3.46
N LYS A 258 -5.71 -10.62 3.06
CA LYS A 258 -6.76 -9.82 3.70
C LYS A 258 -6.99 -10.23 5.15
N GLU A 259 -7.15 -11.53 5.41
CA GLU A 259 -7.27 -12.06 6.79
C GLU A 259 -6.01 -11.73 7.63
N ALA A 260 -4.82 -11.77 7.03
CA ALA A 260 -3.59 -11.36 7.69
C ALA A 260 -3.57 -9.84 7.99
N ALA A 261 -4.04 -8.99 7.08
CA ALA A 261 -4.18 -7.56 7.33
C ALA A 261 -5.12 -7.27 8.50
N GLU A 262 -6.24 -8.00 8.60
CA GLU A 262 -7.16 -7.91 9.74
C GLU A 262 -6.49 -8.34 11.05
N ARG A 263 -5.72 -9.44 11.04
CA ARG A 263 -4.90 -9.85 12.20
C ARG A 263 -3.86 -8.80 12.58
N THR A 264 -3.23 -8.15 11.60
CA THR A 264 -2.32 -7.02 11.86
C THR A 264 -3.06 -5.87 12.53
N VAL A 265 -4.26 -5.50 12.08
CA VAL A 265 -5.08 -4.48 12.76
C VAL A 265 -5.36 -4.88 14.21
N GLU A 266 -5.72 -6.13 14.48
CA GLU A 266 -5.92 -6.62 15.86
C GLU A 266 -4.64 -6.55 16.72
N GLN A 267 -3.47 -6.78 16.13
CA GLN A 267 -2.19 -6.58 16.83
C GLN A 267 -1.92 -5.10 17.11
N LEU A 268 -2.19 -4.22 16.14
CA LEU A 268 -2.02 -2.78 16.32
C LEU A 268 -3.00 -2.22 17.36
N LYS A 269 -4.21 -2.78 17.47
CA LYS A 269 -5.17 -2.47 18.55
C LYS A 269 -4.62 -2.82 19.92
N LYS A 270 -4.05 -4.02 20.07
CA LYS A 270 -3.40 -4.42 21.33
C LYS A 270 -2.22 -3.52 21.69
N GLN A 271 -1.50 -3.03 20.68
CA GLN A 271 -0.33 -2.19 20.88
C GLN A 271 -0.67 -0.72 21.18
N PHE A 272 -1.63 -0.13 20.47
CA PHE A 272 -1.91 1.32 20.52
C PHE A 272 -3.22 1.68 21.22
N GLY A 273 -4.12 0.71 21.42
CA GLY A 273 -5.37 0.88 22.14
C GLY A 273 -6.49 1.56 21.35
N GLU A 274 -7.64 1.70 22.02
CA GLU A 274 -8.92 2.14 21.45
C GLU A 274 -8.95 3.63 21.02
N GLY A 275 -7.88 4.38 21.22
CA GLY A 275 -7.78 5.78 20.78
C GLY A 275 -7.39 5.94 19.32
N TYR A 276 -7.02 4.85 18.65
CA TYR A 276 -6.57 4.85 17.27
C TYR A 276 -7.71 4.46 16.31
N THR A 277 -7.76 5.15 15.18
CA THR A 277 -8.51 4.75 13.99
C THR A 277 -7.60 3.89 13.11
N TYR A 278 -8.16 2.81 12.58
CA TYR A 278 -7.46 1.92 11.65
C TYR A 278 -8.16 1.91 10.29
N ALA A 279 -7.39 1.79 9.22
CA ALA A 279 -7.92 1.66 7.87
C ALA A 279 -7.16 0.58 7.10
N ILE A 280 -7.87 -0.18 6.26
CA ILE A 280 -7.28 -1.16 5.35
C ILE A 280 -7.64 -0.76 3.92
N ASP A 281 -6.62 -0.34 3.16
CA ASP A 281 -6.70 -0.15 1.72
C ASP A 281 -6.30 -1.45 1.02
N GLU A 282 -7.30 -2.16 0.50
CA GLU A 282 -7.11 -3.43 -0.21
C GLU A 282 -6.48 -3.24 -1.60
N GLU A 283 -6.66 -2.08 -2.24
CA GLU A 283 -6.16 -1.80 -3.60
C GLU A 283 -4.64 -1.62 -3.60
N ARG A 284 -4.13 -0.83 -2.66
CA ARG A 284 -2.70 -0.50 -2.53
C ARG A 284 -1.98 -1.36 -1.50
N LYS A 285 -2.72 -2.25 -0.83
CA LYS A 285 -2.25 -3.08 0.29
C LYS A 285 -1.59 -2.23 1.38
N LEU A 286 -2.33 -1.23 1.88
CA LEU A 286 -1.88 -0.37 2.98
C LEU A 286 -2.77 -0.56 4.20
N ILE A 287 -2.16 -0.59 5.37
CA ILE A 287 -2.86 -0.54 6.66
C ILE A 287 -2.49 0.77 7.32
N PHE A 288 -3.45 1.55 7.78
CA PHE A 288 -3.22 2.80 8.49
C PHE A 288 -3.58 2.65 9.95
N ALA A 289 -2.81 3.30 10.82
CA ALA A 289 -3.11 3.46 12.24
C ALA A 289 -2.78 4.88 12.69
N THR A 290 -3.77 5.60 13.23
CA THR A 290 -3.57 6.95 13.75
C THR A 290 -4.58 7.30 14.85
N ASN A 291 -4.16 8.00 15.90
CA ASN A 291 -5.04 8.63 16.88
C ASN A 291 -5.37 10.10 16.56
N GLN A 292 -5.10 10.54 15.33
CA GLN A 292 -5.46 11.86 14.85
C GLN A 292 -6.89 11.84 14.27
N SER A 293 -7.41 13.00 13.85
CA SER A 293 -8.76 13.10 13.28
C SER A 293 -8.89 12.35 11.94
N LEU A 294 -10.13 12.05 11.54
CA LEU A 294 -10.41 11.43 10.25
C LEU A 294 -9.94 12.33 9.09
N GLU A 295 -10.07 13.65 9.22
CA GLU A 295 -9.49 14.61 8.27
C GLU A 295 -7.99 14.40 8.08
N VAL A 296 -7.22 14.24 9.16
CA VAL A 296 -5.78 14.01 9.09
C VAL A 296 -5.46 12.65 8.47
N LEU A 297 -6.24 11.61 8.81
CA LEU A 297 -6.12 10.29 8.15
C LEU A 297 -6.37 10.39 6.65
N ASN A 298 -7.38 11.13 6.21
CA ASN A 298 -7.68 11.34 4.80
C ASN A 298 -6.57 12.13 4.10
N GLN A 299 -6.04 13.19 4.72
CA GLN A 299 -4.90 13.94 4.19
C GLN A 299 -3.65 13.07 4.05
N LEU A 300 -3.38 12.21 5.05
CA LEU A 300 -2.30 11.23 5.02
C LEU A 300 -2.46 10.28 3.83
N LYS A 301 -3.64 9.66 3.70
CA LYS A 301 -3.96 8.72 2.61
C LYS A 301 -3.81 9.38 1.24
N GLU A 302 -4.45 10.53 1.02
CA GLU A 302 -4.38 11.28 -0.24
C GLU A 302 -2.94 11.67 -0.62
N ARG A 303 -2.09 11.97 0.37
CA ARG A 303 -0.67 12.21 0.12
C ARG A 303 0.03 10.94 -0.34
N LEU A 304 -0.09 9.85 0.41
CA LEU A 304 0.59 8.59 0.11
C LEU A 304 0.10 7.96 -1.18
N TYR A 305 -1.20 8.05 -1.49
CA TYR A 305 -1.78 7.55 -2.75
C TYR A 305 -1.18 8.25 -3.96
N ARG A 306 -1.03 9.59 -3.91
CA ARG A 306 -0.38 10.34 -4.98
C ARG A 306 1.08 9.95 -5.17
N ILE A 307 1.81 9.73 -4.07
CA ILE A 307 3.21 9.30 -4.13
C ILE A 307 3.32 7.88 -4.70
N ALA A 308 2.48 6.96 -4.24
CA ALA A 308 2.46 5.59 -4.73
C ALA A 308 2.14 5.52 -6.22
N ASP A 309 1.04 6.16 -6.64
CA ASP A 309 0.63 6.22 -8.04
C ASP A 309 1.75 6.83 -8.91
N ALA A 310 2.40 7.92 -8.45
CA ALA A 310 3.48 8.56 -9.17
C ALA A 310 4.73 7.69 -9.30
N LEU A 311 5.17 7.08 -8.21
CA LEU A 311 6.33 6.19 -8.21
C LEU A 311 6.10 4.94 -9.06
N TRP A 312 4.88 4.38 -9.08
CA TRP A 312 4.55 3.24 -9.94
C TRP A 312 4.52 3.59 -11.43
N ASN A 313 4.07 4.81 -11.76
CA ASN A 313 4.11 5.29 -13.13
C ASN A 313 5.54 5.56 -13.61
N ASP A 314 6.38 6.14 -12.74
CA ASP A 314 7.70 6.64 -13.13
C ASP A 314 8.81 5.60 -12.97
N LEU A 315 8.83 4.84 -11.87
CA LEU A 315 10.01 4.07 -11.44
C LEU A 315 9.71 2.61 -11.09
N PHE A 316 8.88 2.39 -10.07
CA PHE A 316 8.70 1.09 -9.45
C PHE A 316 7.69 0.24 -10.23
N THR A 317 8.19 -0.81 -10.88
CA THR A 317 7.37 -1.65 -11.78
C THR A 317 6.45 -2.57 -10.99
N ASN A 318 6.87 -3.03 -9.82
CA ASN A 318 6.10 -3.96 -9.00
C ASN A 318 5.44 -3.21 -7.84
N LYS A 319 4.11 -3.38 -7.71
CA LYS A 319 3.34 -2.88 -6.57
C LYS A 319 3.53 -3.79 -5.34
N PRO A 320 3.23 -3.32 -4.12
CA PRO A 320 3.23 -4.15 -2.92
C PRO A 320 2.38 -5.39 -3.11
N LEU A 321 3.00 -6.54 -2.88
CA LEU A 321 2.32 -7.83 -2.90
C LEU A 321 1.89 -8.26 -1.49
N TYR A 322 2.35 -7.55 -0.46
CA TYR A 322 1.97 -7.68 0.94
C TYR A 322 1.43 -6.34 1.46
N TYR A 323 0.76 -6.38 2.62
CA TYR A 323 0.33 -5.16 3.28
C TYR A 323 1.49 -4.43 3.94
N ILE A 324 1.59 -3.12 3.70
CA ILE A 324 2.51 -2.21 4.39
C ILE A 324 1.71 -1.47 5.46
N THR A 325 2.18 -1.50 6.69
CA THR A 325 1.54 -0.78 7.80
C THR A 325 2.15 0.61 7.95
N ILE A 326 1.29 1.62 7.99
CA ILE A 326 1.60 3.04 8.13
C ILE A 326 1.02 3.52 9.48
N VAL A 327 1.91 3.80 10.43
CA VAL A 327 1.53 4.37 11.72
C VAL A 327 1.91 5.86 11.72
N CYS A 328 0.92 6.73 11.80
CA CYS A 328 1.14 8.18 11.90
C CYS A 328 0.44 8.74 13.15
N PRO A 329 1.05 8.55 14.33
CA PRO A 329 0.43 8.95 15.59
C PRO A 329 0.50 10.47 15.77
N SER A 330 -0.25 11.00 16.74
CA SER A 330 -0.07 12.36 17.22
C SER A 330 1.37 12.60 17.68
N GLN A 331 1.85 13.85 17.65
CA GLN A 331 3.19 14.18 18.10
C GLN A 331 3.44 13.76 19.57
N GLN A 332 2.42 13.82 20.41
CA GLN A 332 2.53 13.38 21.80
C GLN A 332 2.84 11.88 21.89
N ASP A 333 2.13 11.05 21.14
CA ASP A 333 2.36 9.60 21.16
C ASP A 333 3.62 9.21 20.40
N TYR A 334 3.93 9.90 19.30
CA TYR A 334 5.19 9.72 18.59
C TYR A 334 6.39 9.90 19.52
N ARG A 335 6.39 10.94 20.37
CA ARG A 335 7.49 11.20 21.31
C ARG A 335 7.62 10.16 22.43
N LYS A 336 6.52 9.47 22.78
CA LYS A 336 6.58 8.31 23.69
C LYS A 336 7.23 7.10 23.01
N MET A 337 6.94 6.89 21.72
CA MET A 337 7.49 5.79 20.93
C MET A 337 8.95 6.01 20.54
N GLN A 338 9.30 7.25 20.19
CA GLN A 338 10.63 7.66 19.76
C GLN A 338 11.08 8.90 20.53
N PRO A 339 11.75 8.71 21.69
CA PRO A 339 12.23 9.81 22.52
C PRO A 339 13.31 10.67 21.85
N ASN A 340 14.05 10.14 20.87
CA ASN A 340 15.10 10.90 20.19
C ASN A 340 14.47 11.95 19.24
N PRO A 341 14.69 13.26 19.48
CA PRO A 341 14.09 14.31 18.67
C PRO A 341 14.56 14.32 17.21
N ASN A 342 15.72 13.74 16.93
CA ASN A 342 16.35 13.73 15.60
C ASN A 342 15.81 12.64 14.67
N ILE A 343 14.98 11.73 15.17
CA ILE A 343 14.35 10.67 14.37
C ILE A 343 12.90 11.10 14.10
N GLY A 344 12.62 11.47 12.85
CA GLY A 344 11.28 11.90 12.42
C GLY A 344 10.36 10.75 11.98
N GLY A 345 10.96 9.61 11.63
CA GLY A 345 10.27 8.39 11.23
C GLY A 345 11.27 7.30 10.84
N TRP A 346 10.76 6.11 10.59
CA TRP A 346 11.52 4.99 10.04
C TRP A 346 10.58 3.97 9.37
N TYR A 347 11.10 3.27 8.36
CA TYR A 347 10.52 2.06 7.81
C TYR A 347 11.37 0.84 8.16
N ASN A 348 10.73 -0.22 8.65
CA ASN A 348 11.38 -1.50 8.87
C ASN A 348 10.92 -2.50 7.78
N PRO A 349 11.80 -2.94 6.85
CA PRO A 349 11.43 -3.87 5.80
C PRO A 349 11.06 -5.27 6.31
N GLY A 350 11.59 -5.69 7.47
CA GLY A 350 11.31 -7.00 8.07
C GLY A 350 9.91 -7.09 8.66
N THR A 351 9.45 -6.04 9.36
CA THR A 351 8.08 -5.97 9.89
C THR A 351 7.09 -5.34 8.92
N ARG A 352 7.58 -4.65 7.88
CA ARG A 352 6.79 -3.87 6.89
C ARG A 352 6.00 -2.74 7.55
N ILE A 353 6.51 -2.21 8.65
CA ILE A 353 5.91 -1.12 9.41
C ILE A 353 6.72 0.15 9.17
N LEU A 354 6.02 1.19 8.72
CA LEU A 354 6.45 2.56 8.70
C LEU A 354 5.85 3.28 9.91
N ILE A 355 6.69 3.99 10.67
CA ILE A 355 6.23 4.91 11.71
C ILE A 355 6.78 6.30 11.43
N ALA A 356 5.91 7.31 11.36
CA ALA A 356 6.31 8.70 11.13
C ALA A 356 5.53 9.67 12.02
N GLY A 357 6.23 10.61 12.65
CA GLY A 357 5.62 11.54 13.61
C GLY A 357 4.77 12.64 12.99
N SER A 358 4.91 12.91 11.70
CA SER A 358 4.13 13.92 11.00
C SER A 358 3.98 13.62 9.51
N ILE A 359 2.93 14.18 8.91
CA ILE A 359 2.77 14.22 7.46
C ILE A 359 3.77 15.22 6.90
N GLY A 360 4.61 14.80 5.95
CA GLY A 360 5.62 15.64 5.32
C GLY A 360 6.78 14.84 4.74
N GLY A 361 7.92 15.50 4.54
CA GLY A 361 9.04 14.90 3.82
C GLY A 361 9.59 13.62 4.45
N VAL A 362 9.61 13.51 5.79
CA VAL A 362 10.05 12.28 6.46
C VAL A 362 9.13 11.11 6.16
N LEU A 363 7.81 11.33 6.24
CA LEU A 363 6.84 10.31 5.83
C LEU A 363 7.04 9.89 4.37
N ASP A 364 7.24 10.85 3.46
CA ASP A 364 7.44 10.56 2.04
C ASP A 364 8.73 9.76 1.80
N HIS A 365 9.80 10.08 2.55
CA HIS A 365 11.08 9.38 2.52
C HIS A 365 10.90 7.91 2.92
N GLU A 366 10.33 7.67 4.10
CA GLU A 366 10.12 6.30 4.60
C GLU A 366 9.13 5.52 3.73
N PHE A 367 8.12 6.18 3.18
CA PHE A 367 7.15 5.54 2.30
C PHE A 367 7.77 5.18 0.95
N THR A 368 8.70 5.99 0.46
CA THR A 368 9.50 5.67 -0.72
C THR A 368 10.35 4.41 -0.48
N HIS A 369 10.96 4.27 0.70
CA HIS A 369 11.62 3.01 1.09
C HIS A 369 10.65 1.84 1.04
N ALA A 370 9.47 1.97 1.66
CA ALA A 370 8.47 0.90 1.70
C ALA A 370 8.07 0.42 0.29
N LEU A 371 7.83 1.35 -0.64
CA LEU A 371 7.50 1.02 -2.03
C LEU A 371 8.71 0.49 -2.81
N HIS A 372 9.92 0.96 -2.53
CA HIS A 372 11.14 0.46 -3.17
C HIS A 372 11.45 -0.97 -2.74
N PHE A 373 11.27 -1.31 -1.47
CA PHE A 373 11.39 -2.68 -0.96
C PHE A 373 10.31 -3.59 -1.55
N ALA A 374 9.09 -3.09 -1.74
CA ALA A 374 8.06 -3.82 -2.47
C ALA A 374 8.46 -4.09 -3.93
N ASP A 375 9.08 -3.12 -4.61
CA ASP A 375 9.58 -3.30 -5.96
C ASP A 375 10.70 -4.35 -6.02
N GLN A 376 11.64 -4.29 -5.07
CA GLN A 376 12.70 -5.30 -4.89
C GLN A 376 12.12 -6.70 -4.65
N ALA A 377 11.10 -6.83 -3.81
CA ALA A 377 10.44 -8.11 -3.57
C ALA A 377 9.80 -8.67 -4.86
N GLY A 378 9.32 -7.82 -5.75
CA GLY A 378 8.89 -8.17 -7.11
C GLY A 378 10.02 -8.67 -8.02
N ARG A 379 11.26 -8.23 -7.76
CA ARG A 379 12.46 -8.52 -8.55
C ARG A 379 13.31 -9.60 -7.86
N LYS A 380 12.90 -10.86 -8.09
CA LYS A 380 13.51 -12.08 -7.53
C LYS A 380 15.03 -11.97 -7.27
N GLY A 381 15.43 -11.90 -5.99
CA GLY A 381 16.84 -11.94 -5.56
C GLY A 381 17.62 -10.63 -5.73
N GLN A 382 16.95 -9.49 -5.93
CA GLN A 382 17.60 -8.18 -5.96
C GLN A 382 17.51 -7.50 -4.59
N ALA A 383 18.66 -7.05 -4.09
CA ALA A 383 18.81 -6.29 -2.86
C ALA A 383 19.69 -5.08 -3.16
N HIS A 384 19.05 -3.92 -3.25
CA HIS A 384 19.70 -2.73 -3.79
C HIS A 384 20.68 -2.10 -2.78
N PRO A 385 21.83 -1.57 -3.23
CA PRO A 385 22.80 -0.93 -2.37
C PRO A 385 22.22 0.36 -1.77
N ILE A 386 22.70 0.69 -0.57
CA ILE A 386 22.16 1.80 0.24
C ILE A 386 22.10 3.13 -0.49
N TRP A 387 23.04 3.42 -1.39
CA TRP A 387 23.04 4.68 -2.13
C TRP A 387 21.82 4.83 -3.05
N ILE A 388 21.29 3.72 -3.58
CA ILE A 388 20.09 3.70 -4.43
C ILE A 388 18.86 3.89 -3.56
N CYS A 389 18.74 3.10 -2.48
CA CYS A 389 17.61 3.17 -1.55
C CYS A 389 17.45 4.60 -1.00
N GLU A 390 18.53 5.14 -0.43
CA GLU A 390 18.53 6.50 0.11
C GLU A 390 18.49 7.57 -0.97
N GLY A 391 19.05 7.31 -2.15
CA GLY A 391 18.99 8.23 -3.28
C GLY A 391 17.54 8.48 -3.72
N PHE A 392 16.72 7.43 -3.85
CA PHE A 392 15.29 7.59 -4.15
C PHE A 392 14.54 8.25 -3.01
N ALA A 393 14.69 7.76 -1.77
CA ALA A 393 13.97 8.32 -0.63
C ALA A 393 14.28 9.80 -0.40
N THR A 394 15.55 10.19 -0.50
CA THR A 394 15.95 11.60 -0.41
C THR A 394 15.53 12.42 -1.61
N LEU A 395 15.42 11.87 -2.82
CA LEU A 395 14.84 12.59 -3.98
C LEU A 395 13.38 12.95 -3.68
N LEU A 396 12.61 11.99 -3.14
CA LEU A 396 11.17 12.11 -2.91
C LEU A 396 10.80 12.93 -1.67
N GLU A 397 11.67 13.02 -0.66
CA GLU A 397 11.46 13.76 0.60
C GLU A 397 10.97 15.21 0.40
N THR A 398 11.36 15.87 -0.69
CA THR A 398 10.89 17.22 -1.02
C THR A 398 10.15 17.28 -2.34
N SER A 399 9.74 16.15 -2.90
CA SER A 399 9.06 16.11 -4.20
C SER A 399 7.59 16.48 -4.09
N ARG A 400 7.02 16.95 -5.20
CA ARG A 400 5.58 17.02 -5.42
C ARG A 400 5.17 15.89 -6.35
N CYS A 401 3.87 15.59 -6.37
CA CYS A 401 3.27 14.69 -7.34
C CYS A 401 2.22 15.46 -8.11
N ALA A 402 2.26 15.37 -9.44
CA ALA A 402 1.28 16.02 -10.29
C ALA A 402 1.10 15.23 -11.59
N GLY A 403 -0.15 15.10 -12.01
CA GLY A 403 -0.51 14.29 -13.19
C GLY A 403 -0.18 12.81 -13.02
N GLY A 404 -0.03 12.33 -11.78
CA GLY A 404 0.44 10.97 -11.52
C GLY A 404 1.93 10.77 -11.82
N HIS A 405 2.73 11.84 -11.77
CA HIS A 405 4.19 11.80 -11.95
C HIS A 405 4.91 12.55 -10.82
N CYS A 406 6.11 12.08 -10.48
CA CYS A 406 6.98 12.69 -9.51
C CYS A 406 7.64 13.95 -10.09
N MET A 407 7.63 15.02 -9.30
CA MET A 407 8.35 16.26 -9.58
C MET A 407 9.28 16.59 -8.41
N PRO A 408 10.55 16.15 -8.48
CA PRO A 408 11.54 16.52 -7.50
C PRO A 408 11.94 17.99 -7.61
N HIS A 409 12.05 18.65 -6.45
CA HIS A 409 12.60 20.01 -6.40
C HIS A 409 14.12 19.97 -6.59
N ARG A 410 14.62 20.77 -7.53
CA ARG A 410 16.06 20.87 -7.79
C ARG A 410 16.82 21.39 -6.57
N VAL A 411 16.29 22.42 -5.91
CA VAL A 411 16.90 23.03 -4.73
C VAL A 411 16.33 22.39 -3.46
N ASN A 412 17.19 21.92 -2.58
CA ASN A 412 16.84 21.54 -1.21
C ASN A 412 17.96 21.93 -0.24
N TYR A 413 17.71 21.71 1.05
CA TYR A 413 18.66 22.03 2.13
C TYR A 413 19.99 21.26 2.05
N ARG A 414 20.08 20.18 1.25
CA ARG A 414 21.31 19.40 1.04
C ARG A 414 22.22 19.98 -0.04
N LEU A 415 21.71 20.88 -0.90
CA LEU A 415 22.47 21.43 -2.03
C LEU A 415 23.75 22.13 -1.60
N GLN A 416 23.66 23.02 -0.60
CA GLN A 416 24.78 23.86 -0.17
C GLN A 416 25.93 23.00 0.38
N THR A 417 25.58 22.01 1.21
CA THR A 417 26.52 21.02 1.74
C THR A 417 27.22 20.27 0.61
N LEU A 418 26.46 19.74 -0.36
CA LEU A 418 27.05 19.04 -1.50
C LEU A 418 27.97 19.93 -2.34
N GLN A 419 27.55 21.15 -2.64
CA GLN A 419 28.35 22.11 -3.40
C GLN A 419 29.67 22.42 -2.69
N ALA A 420 29.68 22.52 -1.35
CA ALA A 420 30.90 22.68 -0.58
C ALA A 420 31.85 21.47 -0.71
N TYR A 421 31.31 20.25 -0.66
CA TYR A 421 32.11 19.03 -0.88
C TYR A 421 32.67 18.96 -2.30
N VAL A 422 31.87 19.25 -3.33
CA VAL A 422 32.31 19.24 -4.74
C VAL A 422 33.37 20.31 -5.00
N ARG A 423 33.17 21.55 -4.53
CA ARG A 423 34.14 22.64 -4.72
C ARG A 423 35.48 22.39 -4.02
N SER A 424 35.46 21.69 -2.88
CA SER A 424 36.67 21.33 -2.15
C SER A 424 37.30 20.00 -2.58
N GLY A 425 36.73 19.30 -3.57
CA GLY A 425 37.20 17.99 -4.02
C GLY A 425 37.06 16.87 -2.98
N ARG A 426 36.19 17.05 -1.97
CA ARG A 426 35.94 16.10 -0.86
C ARG A 426 34.68 15.26 -1.05
N HIS A 427 34.00 15.39 -2.19
CA HIS A 427 32.92 14.48 -2.58
C HIS A 427 33.47 13.05 -2.74
N MET A 428 32.60 12.04 -2.67
CA MET A 428 33.04 10.67 -2.88
C MET A 428 33.08 10.38 -4.39
N PRO A 429 34.18 9.85 -4.96
CA PRO A 429 34.21 9.45 -6.37
C PRO A 429 33.10 8.45 -6.70
N PHE A 430 32.49 8.52 -7.88
CA PHE A 430 31.32 7.68 -8.22
C PHE A 430 31.59 6.19 -8.08
N GLN A 431 32.76 5.72 -8.52
CA GLN A 431 33.17 4.32 -8.40
C GLN A 431 33.18 3.82 -6.95
N GLN A 432 33.61 4.67 -6.01
CA GLN A 432 33.60 4.35 -4.58
C GLN A 432 32.21 4.47 -3.98
N PHE A 433 31.47 5.52 -4.37
CA PHE A 433 30.14 5.80 -3.85
C PHE A 433 29.12 4.71 -4.20
N PHE A 434 29.18 4.13 -5.40
CA PHE A 434 28.18 3.13 -5.82
C PHE A 434 28.36 1.78 -5.11
N SER A 435 29.55 1.52 -4.56
CA SER A 435 29.87 0.32 -3.80
C SER A 435 29.99 0.58 -2.29
N VAL A 436 29.54 1.74 -1.82
CA VAL A 436 29.77 2.16 -0.42
C VAL A 436 29.03 1.24 0.56
N PRO A 437 29.71 0.66 1.56
CA PRO A 437 29.06 -0.12 2.59
C PRO A 437 28.17 0.75 3.48
N GLN A 438 27.08 0.18 4.00
CA GLN A 438 26.13 0.87 4.89
C GLN A 438 26.81 1.57 6.08
N GLN A 439 27.80 0.92 6.70
CA GLN A 439 28.54 1.50 7.83
C GLN A 439 29.23 2.82 7.45
N ILE A 440 29.88 2.87 6.29
CA ILE A 440 30.57 4.08 5.81
C ILE A 440 29.56 5.13 5.36
N TYR A 441 28.44 4.72 4.75
CA TYR A 441 27.36 5.62 4.37
C TYR A 441 26.81 6.37 5.58
N VAL A 442 26.51 5.65 6.68
CA VAL A 442 25.98 6.24 7.92
C VAL A 442 27.01 7.15 8.59
N GLN A 443 28.30 6.79 8.58
CA GLN A 443 29.38 7.63 9.12
C GLN A 443 29.53 8.96 8.37
N ARG A 444 29.15 9.01 7.09
CA ARG A 444 29.22 10.20 6.23
C ARG A 444 27.84 10.61 5.72
N ALA A 445 26.82 10.45 6.55
CA ALA A 445 25.42 10.62 6.18
C ALA A 445 25.13 11.97 5.50
N ASP A 446 25.68 13.07 6.00
CA ASP A 446 25.50 14.42 5.45
C ASP A 446 25.90 14.49 3.96
N LEU A 447 27.08 13.98 3.61
CA LEU A 447 27.55 13.90 2.24
C LEU A 447 26.77 12.85 1.45
N CYS A 448 26.63 11.64 2.00
CA CYS A 448 26.11 10.49 1.27
C CYS A 448 24.65 10.68 0.86
N TYR A 449 23.81 11.21 1.74
CA TYR A 449 22.43 11.59 1.41
C TYR A 449 22.38 12.68 0.33
N ALA A 450 23.22 13.70 0.46
CA ALA A 450 23.25 14.80 -0.49
C ALA A 450 23.71 14.32 -1.88
N GLN A 451 24.80 13.56 -1.95
CA GLN A 451 25.34 13.04 -3.20
C GLN A 451 24.37 12.05 -3.87
N GLY A 452 23.79 11.11 -3.11
CA GLY A 452 22.79 10.17 -3.63
C GLY A 452 21.58 10.87 -4.22
N ARG A 453 20.99 11.82 -3.49
CA ARG A 453 19.89 12.66 -3.99
C ARG A 453 20.22 13.31 -5.33
N TYR A 454 21.37 13.99 -5.39
CA TYR A 454 21.73 14.79 -6.56
C TYR A 454 22.21 13.95 -7.74
N ILE A 455 22.62 12.69 -7.54
CA ILE A 455 22.78 11.73 -8.65
C ILE A 455 21.41 11.35 -9.22
N MET A 456 20.43 11.03 -8.38
CA MET A 456 19.07 10.71 -8.84
C MET A 456 18.41 11.91 -9.55
N MET A 457 18.60 13.11 -9.00
CA MET A 457 18.12 14.34 -9.62
C MET A 457 18.78 14.58 -10.99
N PHE A 458 20.09 14.37 -11.10
CA PHE A 458 20.83 14.53 -12.37
C PHE A 458 20.34 13.57 -13.46
N LEU A 459 20.06 12.32 -13.09
CA LEU A 459 19.44 11.32 -13.94
C LEU A 459 18.02 11.73 -14.36
N TRP A 460 17.23 12.21 -13.40
CA TRP A 460 15.85 12.63 -13.64
C TRP A 460 15.77 13.81 -14.61
N GLU A 461 16.61 14.84 -14.43
CA GLU A 461 16.64 16.02 -15.33
C GLU A 461 17.03 15.69 -16.76
N ARG A 462 17.82 14.64 -16.94
CA ARG A 462 18.22 14.15 -18.27
C ARG A 462 17.20 13.19 -18.88
N LYS A 463 16.09 12.92 -18.21
CA LYS A 463 15.09 11.91 -18.60
C LYS A 463 15.73 10.53 -18.76
N LEU A 464 16.69 10.23 -17.87
CA LEU A 464 17.45 8.97 -17.84
C LEU A 464 17.15 8.14 -16.60
N LEU A 465 16.49 8.67 -15.56
CA LEU A 465 16.29 7.95 -14.29
C LEU A 465 15.56 6.62 -14.48
N ARG A 466 14.42 6.60 -15.18
CA ARG A 466 13.71 5.36 -15.47
C ARG A 466 14.54 4.41 -16.33
N LYS A 467 15.13 4.90 -17.41
CA LYS A 467 15.99 4.10 -18.30
C LYS A 467 17.16 3.46 -17.55
N TRP A 468 17.77 4.21 -16.64
CA TRP A 468 18.84 3.73 -15.78
C TRP A 468 18.33 2.66 -14.82
N TYR A 469 17.21 2.90 -14.15
CA TYR A 469 16.65 1.96 -13.19
C TYR A 469 16.22 0.64 -13.86
N ASP A 470 15.60 0.71 -15.03
CA ASP A 470 15.26 -0.47 -15.84
C ASP A 470 16.53 -1.23 -16.30
N ALA A 471 17.56 -0.50 -16.75
CA ALA A 471 18.82 -1.11 -17.15
C ALA A 471 19.57 -1.75 -15.99
N TYR A 472 19.51 -1.15 -14.79
CA TYR A 472 20.09 -1.66 -13.56
C TYR A 472 19.38 -2.92 -13.06
N THR A 473 18.05 -2.87 -13.01
CA THR A 473 17.22 -3.94 -12.46
C THR A 473 16.94 -5.08 -13.45
N ASP A 474 17.40 -5.00 -14.70
CA ASP A 474 17.41 -6.13 -15.62
C ASP A 474 18.18 -7.32 -15.01
N LYS A 475 17.63 -8.52 -15.14
CA LYS A 475 18.16 -9.72 -14.47
C LYS A 475 19.60 -10.04 -14.87
N GLU A 476 19.97 -9.82 -16.13
CA GLU A 476 21.32 -10.12 -16.61
C GLU A 476 22.29 -8.98 -16.32
N SER A 477 21.83 -7.73 -16.38
CA SER A 477 22.61 -6.58 -15.90
C SER A 477 22.93 -6.69 -14.42
N TYR A 478 21.93 -6.96 -13.58
CA TYR A 478 22.06 -6.98 -12.13
C TYR A 478 23.04 -8.05 -11.63
N LYS A 479 23.07 -9.22 -12.29
CA LYS A 479 24.06 -10.28 -12.00
C LYS A 479 25.49 -9.83 -12.28
N LYS A 480 25.70 -8.97 -13.27
CA LYS A 480 27.03 -8.47 -13.65
C LYS A 480 27.47 -7.32 -12.78
N ASP A 481 26.54 -6.46 -12.39
CA ASP A 481 26.81 -5.29 -11.56
C ASP A 481 25.62 -4.96 -10.67
N GLN A 482 25.77 -5.22 -9.37
CA GLN A 482 24.77 -4.92 -8.35
C GLN A 482 24.84 -3.46 -7.87
N THR A 483 25.87 -2.71 -8.29
CA THR A 483 26.12 -1.32 -7.84
C THR A 483 25.35 -0.28 -8.66
N GLY A 484 25.02 -0.59 -9.91
CA GLY A 484 24.36 0.32 -10.86
C GLY A 484 25.32 1.18 -11.70
N ALA A 485 26.64 0.98 -11.56
CA ALA A 485 27.68 1.67 -12.31
C ALA A 485 27.63 1.37 -13.82
N LEU A 486 27.57 0.09 -14.21
CA LEU A 486 27.51 -0.31 -15.61
C LEU A 486 26.20 0.16 -16.27
N ALA A 487 25.11 0.18 -15.51
CA ALA A 487 23.85 0.74 -15.99
C ALA A 487 23.99 2.25 -16.26
N MET A 488 24.72 2.97 -15.41
CA MET A 488 25.01 4.40 -15.60
C MET A 488 25.80 4.64 -16.90
N GLU A 489 26.90 3.91 -17.10
CA GLU A 489 27.71 4.02 -18.31
C GLU A 489 26.90 3.67 -19.57
N LYS A 490 26.09 2.61 -19.49
CA LYS A 490 25.23 2.17 -20.60
C LYS A 490 24.22 3.23 -21.03
N VAL A 491 23.54 3.89 -20.09
CA VAL A 491 22.50 4.87 -20.45
C VAL A 491 23.06 6.22 -20.89
N PHE A 492 24.24 6.60 -20.41
CA PHE A 492 24.92 7.82 -20.84
C PHE A 492 25.77 7.63 -22.11
N GLY A 493 26.22 6.40 -22.38
CA GLY A 493 27.21 6.12 -23.44
C GLY A 493 28.58 6.74 -23.14
N LYS A 494 28.94 6.89 -21.86
CA LYS A 494 30.16 7.55 -21.37
C LYS A 494 30.77 6.75 -20.23
N SER A 495 32.06 6.94 -19.97
CA SER A 495 32.69 6.37 -18.77
C SER A 495 32.16 7.03 -17.50
N LEU A 496 32.18 6.29 -16.39
CA LEU A 496 31.70 6.80 -15.10
C LEU A 496 32.42 8.09 -14.66
N GLN A 497 33.71 8.24 -15.03
CA GLN A 497 34.51 9.42 -14.71
C GLN A 497 34.06 10.67 -15.49
N GLU A 498 33.70 10.52 -16.78
CA GLU A 498 33.15 11.61 -17.60
C GLU A 498 31.80 12.06 -17.06
N ILE A 499 30.94 11.09 -16.69
CA ILE A 499 29.63 11.36 -16.09
C ILE A 499 29.79 12.10 -14.75
N GLU A 500 30.74 11.68 -13.90
CA GLU A 500 31.04 12.37 -12.65
C GLU A 500 31.48 13.82 -12.88
N ASN A 501 32.32 14.07 -13.90
CA ASN A 501 32.78 15.43 -14.22
C ASN A 501 31.63 16.34 -14.67
N GLU A 502 30.74 15.84 -15.51
CA GLU A 502 29.51 16.56 -15.91
C GLU A 502 28.58 16.79 -14.73
N TRP A 503 28.43 15.80 -13.85
CA TRP A 503 27.63 15.90 -12.64
C TRP A 503 28.18 16.98 -11.69
N LYS A 504 29.49 17.03 -11.47
CA LYS A 504 30.12 18.07 -10.62
C LYS A 504 29.88 19.47 -11.17
N GLN A 505 30.08 19.67 -12.46
CA GLN A 505 29.82 20.96 -13.11
C GLN A 505 28.34 21.35 -12.99
N TRP A 506 27.44 20.40 -13.21
CA TRP A 506 26.01 20.61 -13.03
C TRP A 506 25.65 20.98 -11.59
N VAL A 507 26.10 20.23 -10.58
CA VAL A 507 25.83 20.54 -9.15
C VAL A 507 26.26 21.96 -8.79
N VAL A 508 27.45 22.38 -9.23
CA VAL A 508 27.99 23.72 -8.93
C VAL A 508 27.21 24.83 -9.65
N SER A 509 26.59 24.52 -10.79
CA SER A 509 25.79 25.47 -11.57
C SER A 509 24.41 25.77 -10.97
N ILE A 510 23.88 24.90 -10.10
CA ILE A 510 22.55 25.06 -9.51
C ILE A 510 22.52 26.28 -8.59
N THR A 511 21.57 27.18 -8.83
CA THR A 511 21.33 28.36 -7.99
C THR A 511 20.14 28.15 -7.05
N GLN A 512 20.05 28.94 -5.97
CA GLN A 512 18.92 28.86 -5.03
C GLN A 512 17.57 29.26 -5.67
N ASN A 513 17.59 29.95 -6.81
CA ASN A 513 16.39 30.40 -7.52
C ASN A 513 15.92 29.41 -8.59
N ASP A 514 16.61 28.27 -8.76
CA ASP A 514 16.25 27.27 -9.76
C ASP A 514 14.98 26.52 -9.35
N THR A 515 13.83 27.08 -9.72
CA THR A 515 12.53 26.45 -9.56
C THR A 515 12.14 25.73 -10.86
N ARG A 516 11.57 24.53 -10.74
CA ARG A 516 11.03 23.73 -11.86
C ARG A 516 9.53 23.98 -12.07
N GLU A 517 9.04 25.08 -11.51
CA GLU A 517 7.68 25.57 -11.63
C GLU A 517 7.73 27.01 -12.14
N ARG A 518 6.77 27.39 -12.97
CA ARG A 518 6.67 28.76 -13.48
C ARG A 518 5.22 29.18 -13.51
N LYS A 519 4.93 30.31 -12.87
CA LYS A 519 3.67 31.02 -13.09
C LYS A 519 3.70 31.65 -14.47
N VAL A 520 2.78 31.25 -15.32
CA VAL A 520 2.60 31.79 -16.67
C VAL A 520 1.31 32.61 -16.73
N GLY A 521 0.99 33.20 -17.88
CA GLY A 521 -0.26 33.94 -18.06
C GLY A 521 -1.51 33.09 -17.76
N LEU A 522 -2.68 33.72 -17.72
CA LEU A 522 -3.98 33.06 -17.51
C LEU A 522 -4.22 32.49 -16.11
N GLY A 523 -3.45 32.93 -15.10
CA GLY A 523 -3.50 32.40 -13.74
C GLY A 523 -3.07 30.93 -13.65
N LEU A 524 -2.18 30.50 -14.55
CA LEU A 524 -1.73 29.11 -14.64
C LEU A 524 -0.31 29.00 -14.08
N THR A 525 -0.08 28.02 -13.21
CA THR A 525 1.28 27.59 -12.84
C THR A 525 1.56 26.25 -13.48
N VAL A 526 2.65 26.16 -14.24
CA VAL A 526 3.09 24.92 -14.91
C VAL A 526 4.39 24.42 -14.31
N GLY A 527 4.59 23.10 -14.38
CA GLY A 527 5.79 22.42 -13.90
C GLY A 527 6.31 21.43 -14.94
N GLU A 528 7.56 21.04 -14.79
CA GLU A 528 8.18 20.03 -15.65
C GLU A 528 8.27 18.68 -14.92
N CYS A 529 7.84 17.61 -15.57
CA CYS A 529 8.03 16.23 -15.13
C CYS A 529 8.69 15.38 -16.23
N GLU A 530 8.93 14.09 -15.94
CA GLU A 530 9.56 13.17 -16.90
C GLU A 530 8.79 13.08 -18.23
N LYS A 531 7.45 13.20 -18.20
CA LYS A 531 6.59 13.10 -19.38
C LYS A 531 6.42 14.41 -20.15
N GLY A 532 6.83 15.56 -19.61
CA GLY A 532 6.67 16.86 -20.26
C GLY A 532 6.21 17.95 -19.29
N ILE A 533 5.45 18.91 -19.81
CA ILE A 533 4.93 20.02 -19.01
C ILE A 533 3.54 19.70 -18.51
N PHE A 534 3.29 19.94 -17.23
CA PHE A 534 1.98 19.69 -16.64
C PHE A 534 1.48 20.91 -15.86
N VAL A 535 0.18 20.95 -15.60
CA VAL A 535 -0.47 21.98 -14.80
C VAL A 535 -0.25 21.69 -13.31
N VAL A 536 0.46 22.58 -12.60
CA VAL A 536 0.65 22.47 -11.14
C VAL A 536 -0.62 22.90 -10.42
N GLN A 537 -1.13 24.08 -10.76
CA GLN A 537 -2.34 24.65 -10.21
C GLN A 537 -2.88 25.76 -11.10
N THR A 538 -4.13 26.13 -10.87
CA THR A 538 -4.78 27.32 -11.43
C THR A 538 -5.17 28.25 -10.29
N ASP A 539 -5.01 29.55 -10.49
CA ASP A 539 -5.50 30.56 -9.55
C ASP A 539 -7.04 30.60 -9.61
N GLU A 540 -7.70 30.64 -8.46
CA GLU A 540 -9.15 30.73 -8.37
C GLU A 540 -9.69 31.98 -9.09
N GLY A 541 -10.75 31.81 -9.89
CA GLY A 541 -11.34 32.91 -10.67
C GLY A 541 -10.51 33.37 -11.88
N SER A 542 -9.38 32.74 -12.17
CA SER A 542 -8.58 33.02 -13.37
C SER A 542 -9.19 32.44 -14.65
N PRO A 543 -8.76 32.88 -15.85
CA PRO A 543 -9.19 32.28 -17.12
C PRO A 543 -9.02 30.76 -17.19
N SER A 544 -7.97 30.22 -16.56
CA SER A 544 -7.68 28.78 -16.57
C SER A 544 -8.48 28.00 -15.53
N ASP A 545 -9.09 28.67 -14.56
CA ASP A 545 -9.81 28.05 -13.44
C ASP A 545 -10.93 27.12 -13.95
N LYS A 546 -10.99 25.91 -13.39
CA LYS A 546 -11.94 24.83 -13.75
C LYS A 546 -11.88 24.35 -15.21
N LYS A 547 -11.03 24.94 -16.06
CA LYS A 547 -10.82 24.51 -17.46
C LYS A 547 -9.63 23.55 -17.54
N LEU A 548 -8.50 23.99 -17.01
CA LEU A 548 -7.31 23.18 -16.81
C LEU A 548 -7.31 22.68 -15.37
N LEU A 549 -6.91 21.42 -15.17
CA LEU A 549 -6.89 20.78 -13.87
C LEU A 549 -5.44 20.47 -13.48
N ALA A 550 -5.15 20.56 -12.19
CA ALA A 550 -3.87 20.12 -11.66
C ALA A 550 -3.60 18.68 -12.11
N GLY A 551 -2.45 18.48 -12.75
CA GLY A 551 -2.03 17.21 -13.32
C GLY A 551 -2.35 16.99 -14.81
N ASP A 552 -3.02 17.92 -15.49
CA ASP A 552 -3.10 17.88 -16.95
C ASP A 552 -1.71 17.96 -17.56
N LEU A 553 -1.34 17.01 -18.42
CA LEU A 553 -0.08 17.06 -19.18
C LEU A 553 -0.32 17.82 -20.49
N ILE A 554 0.35 18.97 -20.63
CA ILE A 554 0.24 19.86 -21.78
C ILE A 554 1.15 19.34 -22.90
N SER A 555 0.53 18.95 -24.02
CA SER A 555 1.24 18.50 -25.22
C SER A 555 1.42 19.62 -26.25
N SER A 556 0.49 20.58 -26.30
CA SER A 556 0.56 21.73 -27.20
C SER A 556 -0.22 22.94 -26.67
N VAL A 557 0.21 24.14 -27.06
CA VAL A 557 -0.47 25.41 -26.82
C VAL A 557 -0.61 26.15 -28.15
N ASN A 558 -1.84 26.49 -28.54
CA ASN A 558 -2.20 27.05 -29.84
C ASN A 558 -1.67 26.23 -31.03
N GLY A 559 -1.67 24.89 -30.89
CA GLY A 559 -1.17 23.96 -31.89
C GLY A 559 0.36 23.88 -31.97
N LYS A 560 1.10 24.66 -31.18
CA LYS A 560 2.56 24.54 -31.04
C LYS A 560 2.87 23.52 -29.96
N LYS A 561 3.68 22.51 -30.29
CA LYS A 561 4.16 21.52 -29.33
C LYS A 561 4.95 22.22 -28.22
N VAL A 562 4.78 21.77 -26.98
CA VAL A 562 5.54 22.28 -25.83
C VAL A 562 6.27 21.12 -25.16
N ASP A 563 7.58 21.26 -24.95
CA ASP A 563 8.41 20.26 -24.29
C ASP A 563 9.18 20.84 -23.08
N SER A 564 9.16 22.17 -22.92
CA SER A 564 9.84 22.93 -21.85
C SER A 564 8.97 24.06 -21.28
N LEU A 565 9.35 24.56 -20.09
CA LEU A 565 8.70 25.72 -19.48
C LEU A 565 8.85 27.00 -20.35
N ASP A 566 9.93 27.10 -21.10
CA ASP A 566 10.17 28.22 -22.02
C ASP A 566 9.23 28.15 -23.23
N ASP A 567 8.96 26.96 -23.77
CA ASP A 567 8.00 26.79 -24.88
C ASP A 567 6.60 27.26 -24.47
N VAL A 568 6.16 26.94 -23.24
CA VAL A 568 4.86 27.39 -22.72
C VAL A 568 4.84 28.91 -22.57
N THR A 569 5.87 29.50 -21.98
CA THR A 569 5.99 30.96 -21.87
C THR A 569 5.95 31.62 -23.24
N SER A 570 6.70 31.10 -24.21
CA SER A 570 6.74 31.62 -25.58
C SER A 570 5.42 31.45 -26.31
N ALA A 571 4.70 30.33 -26.10
CA ALA A 571 3.40 30.10 -26.73
C ALA A 571 2.28 30.98 -26.16
N LEU A 572 2.42 31.42 -24.91
CA LEU A 572 1.50 32.35 -24.24
C LEU A 572 1.93 33.83 -24.37
N SER A 573 3.12 34.09 -24.88
CA SER A 573 3.62 35.44 -25.07
C SER A 573 2.75 36.22 -26.08
N GLY A 574 2.33 37.42 -25.71
CA GLY A 574 1.52 38.29 -26.56
C GLY A 574 0.03 37.93 -26.63
N VAL A 575 -0.44 36.96 -25.85
CA VAL A 575 -1.88 36.67 -25.75
C VAL A 575 -2.57 37.81 -24.98
N GLY A 576 -3.39 38.59 -25.70
CA GLY A 576 -4.11 39.74 -25.15
C GLY A 576 -5.54 39.42 -24.69
N LYS A 577 -6.12 40.35 -23.92
CA LYS A 577 -7.51 40.28 -23.45
C LYS A 577 -8.49 40.11 -24.63
N GLY A 578 -9.44 39.18 -24.51
CA GLY A 578 -10.40 38.81 -25.56
C GLY A 578 -9.92 37.71 -26.51
N SER A 579 -8.67 37.24 -26.36
CA SER A 579 -8.15 36.12 -27.17
C SER A 579 -8.62 34.77 -26.64
N GLN A 580 -8.53 33.72 -27.47
CA GLN A 580 -8.69 32.34 -27.04
C GLN A 580 -7.37 31.59 -27.17
N VAL A 581 -7.03 30.83 -26.13
CA VAL A 581 -5.87 29.93 -26.13
C VAL A 581 -6.37 28.49 -26.12
N ARG A 582 -5.86 27.68 -27.05
CA ARG A 582 -6.19 26.24 -27.13
C ARG A 582 -5.06 25.41 -26.56
N PHE A 583 -5.36 24.57 -25.57
CA PHE A 583 -4.44 23.63 -24.97
C PHE A 583 -4.82 22.20 -25.39
N SER A 584 -3.85 21.47 -25.94
CA SER A 584 -3.96 20.02 -26.13
C SER A 584 -3.41 19.35 -24.87
N VAL A 585 -4.27 18.76 -24.06
CA VAL A 585 -3.86 18.12 -22.79
C VAL A 585 -4.17 16.62 -22.76
N LEU A 586 -3.35 15.87 -22.05
CA LEU A 586 -3.64 14.51 -21.61
C LEU A 586 -4.09 14.58 -20.15
N ARG A 587 -5.34 14.15 -19.90
CA ARG A 587 -5.97 14.15 -18.58
C ARG A 587 -6.22 12.73 -18.11
N MET A 588 -5.87 12.44 -16.86
CA MET A 588 -6.25 11.19 -16.21
C MET A 588 -7.72 11.28 -15.78
N ILE A 589 -8.56 10.42 -16.33
CA ILE A 589 -9.97 10.30 -15.96
C ILE A 589 -10.25 8.94 -15.31
N GLU A 590 -11.13 8.92 -14.31
CA GLU A 590 -11.66 7.66 -13.80
C GLU A 590 -12.78 7.14 -14.70
N VAL A 591 -12.60 5.93 -15.22
CA VAL A 591 -13.60 5.22 -16.00
C VAL A 591 -14.09 4.03 -15.16
N LYS A 592 -15.41 3.90 -15.03
CA LYS A 592 -16.01 2.70 -14.44
C LYS A 592 -15.98 1.56 -15.46
N SER A 593 -15.34 0.45 -15.09
CA SER A 593 -15.36 -0.80 -15.86
C SER A 593 -15.86 -1.92 -14.92
N GLY A 594 -17.16 -2.21 -14.97
CA GLY A 594 -17.82 -3.06 -13.99
C GLY A 594 -17.78 -2.46 -12.57
N ASN A 595 -17.40 -3.27 -11.57
CA ASN A 595 -17.23 -2.84 -10.18
C ASN A 595 -15.85 -2.22 -9.87
N LYS A 596 -14.96 -2.08 -10.87
CA LYS A 596 -13.62 -1.51 -10.67
C LYS A 596 -13.53 -0.11 -11.28
N LYS A 597 -12.95 0.83 -10.53
CA LYS A 597 -12.50 2.13 -11.05
C LYS A 597 -11.16 1.92 -11.74
N GLN A 598 -11.02 2.42 -12.97
CA GLN A 598 -9.76 2.42 -13.70
C GLN A 598 -9.42 3.84 -14.13
N LYS A 599 -8.22 4.32 -13.79
CA LYS A 599 -7.72 5.59 -14.31
C LYS A 599 -7.23 5.38 -15.75
N LYS A 600 -7.69 6.19 -16.69
CA LYS A 600 -7.29 6.15 -18.11
C LYS A 600 -6.90 7.55 -18.58
N GLU A 601 -5.85 7.62 -19.40
CA GLU A 601 -5.50 8.85 -20.11
C GLU A 601 -6.50 9.15 -21.22
N GLN A 602 -7.02 10.38 -21.24
CA GLN A 602 -7.84 10.90 -22.32
C GLN A 602 -7.20 12.18 -22.88
N LYS A 603 -7.05 12.24 -24.20
CA LYS A 603 -6.69 13.48 -24.90
C LYS A 603 -7.88 14.43 -24.92
N MET A 604 -7.65 15.68 -24.53
CA MET A 604 -8.64 16.73 -24.50
C MET A 604 -8.10 18.00 -25.15
N GLU A 605 -8.98 18.70 -25.86
CA GLU A 605 -8.74 20.07 -26.30
C GLU A 605 -9.47 21.01 -25.35
N VAL A 606 -8.72 21.88 -24.67
CA VAL A 606 -9.24 22.83 -23.69
C VAL A 606 -9.03 24.24 -24.22
N THR A 607 -10.12 24.98 -24.41
CA THR A 607 -10.05 26.38 -24.83
C THR A 607 -10.24 27.31 -23.63
N VAL A 608 -9.30 28.22 -23.42
CA VAL A 608 -9.31 29.24 -22.35
C VAL A 608 -9.49 30.61 -23.00
N SER A 609 -10.46 31.39 -22.53
CA SER A 609 -10.71 32.76 -23.02
C SER A 609 -10.08 33.77 -22.05
N VAL A 610 -9.30 34.70 -22.59
CA VAL A 610 -8.38 35.59 -21.85
C VAL A 610 -9.00 36.92 -21.45
#